data_AF-A0A8J4GY81-F1
#
_entry.id   AF-A0A8J4GY81-F1
#
_cell.length_a   1.000
_cell.length_b   1.000
_cell.length_c   1.000
_cell.angle_alpha   90.00
_cell.angle_beta   90.00
_cell.angle_gamma   90.00
#
_symmetry.space_group_name_H-M   'P 1'
#
loop_
_entity.id
_entity.type
_entity.pdbx_description
1 polymer ?
#
loop_
_entity_poly.entity_id
_entity_poly.type
_entity_poly.pdbx_seq_one_letter_code
_entity_poly.pdbx_strand_id
1 'polypeptide(L)'
;MIRMDRADSGWRIQVEQAAETDRLAAALAPLCGPGTVIALDGDLGAGKTRFSQAFASELGIQETVNSPTFTIIKEYEESRLPFYHMDVYRISEAEAAELGLEDYFYGEGVTLVEWAERIASELPAERLHLRISRGEQEEAREIAVEAIGERYAALGERWMRSLQAASADCQTGQGNGKAPSRILALDTSTALLSTAILVDGEVVAERHSAAERNHSIRLVPAIEELLAEAGMTAADLDGIAVGSGPGSYTGVRIAVTVAKTLAWSLQLPLVSVSTLAALALGGKQNYARGQGAPVWVAPILDARRENVYTGLYALWDGAANMQNMSGDRNRQLQQWLDELIGAAIAGELDGTVVERPAEILVVGETGRFTAQLQAAEERARQGGISFGWQESQIDAAYIGAIGLVREWDAEEVHDVVPNYTQLAEAEAKLLAKRT
;
A
#
# COMPACT_ATOMS: atom_id res chain seq x y z
N MET A 1 -22.76 7.01 4.48
CA MET A 1 -21.79 7.47 5.52
C MET A 1 -21.84 6.44 6.63
N ILE A 2 -20.71 5.82 6.95
CA ILE A 2 -20.67 4.75 7.96
C ILE A 2 -20.93 5.35 9.35
N ARG A 3 -22.05 5.00 10.01
CA ARG A 3 -22.33 5.44 11.40
C ARG A 3 -21.90 4.35 12.38
N MET A 4 -21.22 4.75 13.45
CA MET A 4 -20.57 3.82 14.36
C MET A 4 -20.89 4.17 15.81
N ASP A 5 -21.43 3.21 16.56
CA ASP A 5 -21.74 3.36 17.98
C ASP A 5 -20.95 2.35 18.81
N ARG A 6 -20.34 2.79 19.92
CA ARG A 6 -19.65 1.91 20.87
C ARG A 6 -20.68 1.24 21.79
N ALA A 7 -20.64 -0.08 21.89
CA ALA A 7 -21.42 -0.89 22.82
C ALA A 7 -20.52 -1.44 23.93
N ASP A 8 -21.10 -1.94 25.03
CA ASP A 8 -20.36 -2.40 26.22
C ASP A 8 -19.33 -3.52 25.95
N SER A 9 -19.45 -4.25 24.82
CA SER A 9 -18.54 -5.32 24.39
C SER A 9 -18.04 -5.20 22.93
N GLY A 10 -18.24 -4.06 22.25
CA GLY A 10 -17.88 -3.95 20.83
C GLY A 10 -18.36 -2.68 20.12
N TRP A 11 -18.60 -2.78 18.81
CA TRP A 11 -19.07 -1.67 17.96
C TRP A 11 -20.27 -2.09 17.13
N ARG A 12 -21.14 -1.13 16.80
CA ARG A 12 -22.19 -1.31 15.78
C ARG A 12 -21.93 -0.34 14.65
N ILE A 13 -21.97 -0.87 13.43
CA ILE A 13 -21.65 -0.14 12.21
C ILE A 13 -22.87 -0.19 11.29
N GLN A 14 -23.41 0.97 10.95
CA GLN A 14 -24.47 1.10 9.95
C GLN A 14 -23.85 1.36 8.58
N VAL A 15 -24.25 0.52 7.63
CA VAL A 15 -23.89 0.57 6.22
C VAL A 15 -25.14 0.89 5.43
N GLU A 16 -25.12 1.94 4.63
CA GLU A 16 -26.25 2.37 3.80
C GLU A 16 -26.14 1.79 2.38
N GLN A 17 -24.91 1.58 1.90
CA GLN A 17 -24.62 1.09 0.56
C GLN A 17 -23.68 -0.10 0.58
N ALA A 18 -23.87 -1.03 -0.35
CA ALA A 18 -23.09 -2.25 -0.37
C ALA A 18 -21.57 -2.00 -0.57
N ALA A 19 -21.18 -0.92 -1.25
CA ALA A 19 -19.78 -0.49 -1.40
C ALA A 19 -19.09 -0.13 -0.07
N GLU A 20 -19.83 0.26 0.96
CA GLU A 20 -19.26 0.53 2.28
C GLU A 20 -18.86 -0.78 3.00
N THR A 21 -19.50 -1.91 2.68
CA THR A 21 -19.07 -3.23 3.18
C THR A 21 -17.68 -3.59 2.64
N ASP A 22 -17.41 -3.23 1.38
CA ASP A 22 -16.11 -3.48 0.74
C ASP A 22 -15.02 -2.64 1.42
N ARG A 23 -15.33 -1.36 1.73
CA ARG A 23 -14.42 -0.48 2.48
C ARG A 23 -14.12 -1.00 3.88
N LEU A 24 -15.12 -1.53 4.59
CA LEU A 24 -14.94 -2.12 5.91
C LEU A 24 -13.95 -3.29 5.86
N ALA A 25 -14.13 -4.17 4.88
CA ALA A 25 -13.25 -5.33 4.67
C ALA A 25 -11.83 -4.90 4.27
N ALA A 26 -11.70 -3.95 3.33
CA ALA A 26 -10.40 -3.42 2.89
C ALA A 26 -9.65 -2.70 4.03
N ALA A 27 -10.35 -1.95 4.89
CA ALA A 27 -9.71 -1.30 6.03
C ALA A 27 -9.20 -2.30 7.10
N LEU A 28 -9.77 -3.52 7.16
CA LEU A 28 -9.40 -4.54 8.14
C LEU A 28 -8.20 -5.39 7.69
N ALA A 29 -8.18 -5.79 6.42
CA ALA A 29 -7.16 -6.67 5.85
C ALA A 29 -5.69 -6.29 6.11
N PRO A 30 -5.25 -5.02 5.97
CA PRO A 30 -3.86 -4.63 6.23
C PRO A 30 -3.49 -4.69 7.72
N LEU A 31 -4.48 -4.62 8.62
CA LEU A 31 -4.28 -4.65 10.07
C LEU A 31 -4.13 -6.08 10.62
N CYS A 32 -4.46 -7.09 9.81
CA CYS A 32 -4.36 -8.50 10.20
C CYS A 32 -2.93 -9.03 10.10
N GLY A 33 -2.57 -9.93 11.01
CA GLY A 33 -1.29 -10.67 11.02
C GLY A 33 -1.51 -12.18 11.16
N PRO A 34 -0.43 -13.00 11.18
CA PRO A 34 -0.51 -14.45 11.39
C PRO A 34 -1.36 -14.85 12.61
N GLY A 35 -2.19 -15.88 12.45
CA GLY A 35 -3.11 -16.39 13.47
C GLY A 35 -4.29 -15.44 13.78
N THR A 36 -4.61 -14.50 12.90
CA THR A 36 -5.82 -13.67 13.07
C THR A 36 -7.04 -14.48 12.64
N VAL A 37 -8.07 -14.55 13.49
CA VAL A 37 -9.33 -15.24 13.20
C VAL A 37 -10.49 -14.26 13.19
N ILE A 38 -11.22 -14.25 12.07
CA ILE A 38 -12.40 -13.42 11.83
C ILE A 38 -13.61 -14.33 11.66
N ALA A 39 -14.55 -14.28 12.58
CA ALA A 39 -15.83 -14.97 12.50
C ALA A 39 -16.87 -14.06 11.84
N LEU A 40 -17.59 -14.55 10.83
CA LEU A 40 -18.68 -13.86 10.13
C LEU A 40 -19.99 -14.63 10.26
N ASP A 41 -20.98 -14.03 10.91
CA ASP A 41 -22.35 -14.56 10.98
C ASP A 41 -23.36 -13.58 10.37
N GLY A 42 -24.52 -14.09 10.01
CA GLY A 42 -25.60 -13.31 9.40
C GLY A 42 -26.47 -14.16 8.48
N ASP A 43 -27.66 -13.68 8.16
CA ASP A 43 -28.61 -14.40 7.30
C ASP A 43 -28.08 -14.65 5.88
N LEU A 44 -28.78 -15.51 5.14
CA LEU A 44 -28.52 -15.70 3.72
C LEU A 44 -28.70 -14.37 2.96
N GLY A 45 -27.70 -14.00 2.17
CA GLY A 45 -27.68 -12.72 1.44
C GLY A 45 -27.38 -11.50 2.32
N ALA A 46 -26.97 -11.67 3.58
CA ALA A 46 -26.58 -10.56 4.44
C ALA A 46 -25.32 -9.82 3.96
N GLY A 47 -24.45 -10.48 3.17
CA GLY A 47 -23.24 -9.87 2.62
C GLY A 47 -21.93 -10.46 3.14
N LYS A 48 -21.96 -11.57 3.88
CA LYS A 48 -20.77 -12.28 4.38
C LYS A 48 -19.75 -12.56 3.28
N THR A 49 -20.15 -13.24 2.21
CA THR A 49 -19.27 -13.55 1.08
C THR A 49 -18.72 -12.32 0.38
N ARG A 50 -19.49 -11.21 0.33
CA ARG A 50 -19.01 -9.94 -0.22
C ARG A 50 -17.90 -9.35 0.65
N PHE A 51 -18.05 -9.39 1.97
CA PHE A 51 -17.00 -9.00 2.91
C PHE A 51 -15.76 -9.87 2.71
N SER A 52 -15.91 -11.20 2.62
CA SER A 52 -14.80 -12.14 2.37
C SER A 52 -14.06 -11.83 1.07
N GLN A 53 -14.78 -11.51 -0.01
CA GLN A 53 -14.23 -11.15 -1.31
C GLN A 53 -13.41 -9.86 -1.26
N ALA A 54 -13.98 -8.80 -0.69
CA ALA A 54 -13.28 -7.52 -0.56
C ALA A 54 -12.05 -7.65 0.35
N PHE A 55 -12.16 -8.41 1.44
CA PHE A 55 -11.05 -8.70 2.35
C PHE A 55 -9.91 -9.45 1.65
N ALA A 56 -10.24 -10.50 0.88
CA ALA A 56 -9.28 -11.29 0.12
C ALA A 56 -8.57 -10.46 -0.97
N SER A 57 -9.32 -9.62 -1.68
CA SER A 57 -8.76 -8.72 -2.69
C SER A 57 -7.72 -7.79 -2.08
N GLU A 58 -8.00 -7.22 -0.90
CA GLU A 58 -7.07 -6.31 -0.23
C GLU A 58 -5.83 -7.03 0.34
N LEU A 59 -5.95 -8.32 0.70
CA LEU A 59 -4.79 -9.15 1.05
C LEU A 59 -3.88 -9.45 -0.15
N GLY A 60 -4.31 -9.15 -1.37
CA GLY A 60 -3.56 -9.36 -2.60
C GLY A 60 -3.90 -10.66 -3.34
N ILE A 61 -5.02 -11.31 -3.01
CA ILE A 61 -5.46 -12.53 -3.71
C ILE A 61 -6.01 -12.14 -5.08
N GLN A 62 -5.37 -12.65 -6.13
CA GLN A 62 -5.71 -12.32 -7.51
C GLN A 62 -6.84 -13.17 -8.09
N GLU A 63 -7.09 -14.36 -7.52
CA GLU A 63 -8.17 -15.24 -7.98
C GLU A 63 -9.52 -14.87 -7.35
N THR A 64 -10.61 -15.19 -8.07
CA THR A 64 -11.96 -14.93 -7.57
C THR A 64 -12.24 -15.77 -6.32
N VAL A 65 -12.41 -15.09 -5.18
CA VAL A 65 -12.87 -15.72 -3.94
C VAL A 65 -14.38 -15.95 -4.03
N ASN A 66 -14.79 -17.21 -4.04
CA ASN A 66 -16.19 -17.60 -3.95
C ASN A 66 -16.38 -18.28 -2.60
N SER A 67 -17.61 -18.24 -2.07
CA SER A 67 -17.88 -18.96 -0.82
C SER A 67 -17.57 -20.46 -0.99
N PRO A 68 -16.70 -21.04 -0.14
CA PRO A 68 -16.33 -22.45 -0.20
C PRO A 68 -17.40 -23.35 0.44
N THR A 69 -18.69 -23.03 0.36
CA THR A 69 -19.78 -23.79 1.01
C THR A 69 -19.76 -25.30 0.74
N PHE A 70 -19.24 -25.74 -0.41
CA PHE A 70 -19.13 -27.16 -0.78
C PHE A 70 -17.78 -27.79 -0.43
N THR A 71 -16.69 -27.02 -0.45
CA THR A 71 -15.35 -27.50 -0.08
C THR A 71 -15.04 -27.30 1.39
N ILE A 72 -15.90 -26.56 2.10
CA ILE A 72 -15.82 -26.09 3.48
C ILE A 72 -14.67 -25.12 3.71
N ILE A 73 -13.46 -25.47 3.29
CA ILE A 73 -12.24 -24.68 3.41
C ILE A 73 -11.67 -24.44 2.02
N LYS A 74 -11.14 -23.24 1.78
CA LYS A 74 -10.30 -22.93 0.63
C LYS A 74 -9.09 -22.11 1.07
N GLU A 75 -7.93 -22.51 0.58
CA GLU A 75 -6.64 -21.95 0.97
C GLU A 75 -6.06 -21.12 -0.17
N TYR A 76 -5.49 -19.97 0.18
CA TYR A 76 -4.88 -19.04 -0.76
C TYR A 76 -3.50 -18.66 -0.23
N GLU A 77 -2.44 -19.15 -0.87
CA GLU A 77 -1.06 -18.92 -0.44
C GLU A 77 -0.40 -17.71 -1.12
N GLU A 78 -0.89 -17.32 -2.29
CA GLU A 78 -0.33 -16.25 -3.13
C GLU A 78 -0.87 -14.86 -2.72
N SER A 79 -0.56 -14.42 -1.50
CA SER A 79 -0.94 -13.09 -1.01
C SER A 79 0.05 -12.55 0.04
N ARG A 80 -0.22 -11.39 0.65
CA ARG A 80 0.60 -10.83 1.76
C ARG A 80 0.70 -11.80 2.93
N LEU A 81 -0.35 -12.58 3.19
CA LEU A 81 -0.45 -13.61 4.22
C LEU A 81 -1.23 -14.81 3.66
N PRO A 82 -0.93 -16.06 4.05
CA PRO A 82 -1.85 -17.17 3.73
C PRO A 82 -3.26 -16.83 4.20
N PHE A 83 -4.27 -17.02 3.34
CA PHE A 83 -5.66 -16.76 3.67
C PHE A 83 -6.44 -18.06 3.65
N TYR A 84 -7.13 -18.32 4.74
CA TYR A 84 -7.96 -19.51 4.92
C TYR A 84 -9.42 -19.06 4.97
N HIS A 85 -10.15 -19.28 3.88
CA HIS A 85 -11.57 -18.96 3.80
C HIS A 85 -12.37 -20.21 4.13
N MET A 86 -13.26 -20.12 5.11
CA MET A 86 -14.14 -21.20 5.52
C MET A 86 -15.60 -20.78 5.41
N ASP A 87 -16.46 -21.68 4.91
CA ASP A 87 -17.92 -21.57 5.01
C ASP A 87 -18.45 -22.88 5.57
N VAL A 88 -18.84 -22.84 6.85
CA VAL A 88 -19.26 -24.01 7.61
C VAL A 88 -20.78 -24.20 7.63
N TYR A 89 -21.53 -23.53 6.73
CA TYR A 89 -22.99 -23.59 6.68
C TYR A 89 -23.56 -25.03 6.64
N ARG A 90 -22.83 -25.95 6.02
CA ARG A 90 -23.28 -27.32 5.76
C ARG A 90 -22.83 -28.36 6.76
N ILE A 91 -21.92 -28.02 7.66
CA ILE A 91 -21.39 -28.97 8.62
C ILE A 91 -22.00 -28.74 10.01
N SER A 92 -22.02 -29.82 10.77
CA SER A 92 -22.31 -29.80 12.20
C SER A 92 -21.04 -29.58 13.02
N GLU A 93 -21.22 -29.18 14.27
CA GLU A 93 -20.11 -28.99 15.22
C GLU A 93 -19.29 -30.28 15.43
N ALA A 94 -19.95 -31.45 15.43
CA ALA A 94 -19.27 -32.74 15.51
C ALA A 94 -18.38 -33.04 14.29
N GLU A 95 -18.84 -32.68 13.09
CA GLU A 95 -18.02 -32.82 11.87
C GLU A 95 -16.86 -31.82 11.85
N ALA A 96 -17.06 -30.61 12.38
CA ALA A 96 -16.01 -29.59 12.46
C ALA A 96 -14.86 -30.03 13.37
N ALA A 97 -15.16 -30.69 14.50
CA ALA A 97 -14.15 -31.22 15.42
C ALA A 97 -13.22 -32.28 14.77
N GLU A 98 -13.69 -32.96 13.72
CA GLU A 98 -12.89 -33.96 12.98
C GLU A 98 -12.03 -33.35 11.87
N LEU A 99 -12.24 -32.07 11.50
CA LEU A 99 -11.54 -31.40 10.39
C LEU A 99 -10.16 -30.84 10.76
N GLY A 100 -9.81 -30.78 12.05
CA GLY A 100 -8.51 -30.23 12.48
C GLY A 100 -8.38 -28.73 12.24
N LEU A 101 -9.43 -27.96 12.50
CA LEU A 101 -9.47 -26.51 12.22
C LEU A 101 -8.40 -25.70 12.99
N GLU A 102 -7.88 -26.24 14.09
CA GLU A 102 -6.83 -25.64 14.90
C GLU A 102 -5.57 -25.29 14.09
N ASP A 103 -5.19 -26.12 13.11
CA ASP A 103 -4.01 -25.88 12.26
C ASP A 103 -4.13 -24.58 11.46
N TYR A 104 -5.36 -24.18 11.13
CA TYR A 104 -5.66 -22.93 10.42
C TYR A 104 -5.79 -21.75 11.39
N PHE A 105 -6.44 -21.94 12.53
CA PHE A 105 -6.62 -20.88 13.53
C PHE A 105 -5.30 -20.43 14.16
N TYR A 106 -4.37 -21.37 14.38
CA TYR A 106 -3.06 -21.14 14.96
C TYR A 106 -1.92 -21.15 13.92
N GLY A 107 -2.26 -21.18 12.64
CA GLY A 107 -1.31 -21.17 11.53
C GLY A 107 -0.70 -19.78 11.26
N GLU A 108 0.10 -19.71 10.20
CA GLU A 108 0.83 -18.50 9.79
C GLU A 108 -0.05 -17.51 8.99
N GLY A 109 -1.30 -17.87 8.72
CA GLY A 109 -2.24 -17.11 7.91
C GLY A 109 -3.29 -16.33 8.68
N VAL A 110 -4.27 -15.79 7.95
CA VAL A 110 -5.49 -15.18 8.50
C VAL A 110 -6.68 -16.05 8.09
N THR A 111 -7.51 -16.41 9.07
CA THR A 111 -8.67 -17.27 8.89
C THR A 111 -9.95 -16.46 8.93
N LEU A 112 -10.82 -16.63 7.94
CA LEU A 112 -12.15 -16.05 7.90
C LEU A 112 -13.20 -17.15 7.82
N VAL A 113 -14.09 -17.21 8.81
CA VAL A 113 -15.09 -18.27 8.97
C VAL A 113 -16.50 -17.71 8.79
N GLU A 114 -17.17 -18.04 7.69
CA GLU A 114 -18.60 -17.77 7.49
C GLU A 114 -19.46 -18.82 8.21
N TRP A 115 -20.56 -18.37 8.82
CA TRP A 115 -21.46 -19.19 9.65
C TRP A 115 -20.77 -19.79 10.88
N ALA A 116 -19.83 -19.02 11.44
CA ALA A 116 -19.01 -19.41 12.59
C ALA A 116 -19.84 -19.88 13.79
N GLU A 117 -21.07 -19.40 13.99
CA GLU A 117 -21.97 -19.83 15.07
C GLU A 117 -22.29 -21.33 15.06
N ARG A 118 -22.14 -22.02 13.91
CA ARG A 118 -22.39 -23.46 13.79
C ARG A 118 -21.30 -24.33 14.41
N ILE A 119 -20.12 -23.75 14.63
CA ILE A 119 -18.95 -24.44 15.17
C ILE A 119 -18.41 -23.71 16.41
N ALA A 120 -19.31 -23.14 17.21
CA ALA A 120 -18.95 -22.22 18.28
C ALA A 120 -17.99 -22.84 19.32
N SER A 121 -18.04 -24.16 19.57
CA SER A 121 -17.09 -24.86 20.44
C SER A 121 -15.67 -24.95 19.88
N GLU A 122 -15.54 -24.93 18.55
CA GLU A 122 -14.25 -25.11 17.85
C GLU A 122 -13.55 -23.77 17.58
N LEU A 123 -14.27 -22.64 17.67
CA LEU A 123 -13.67 -21.32 17.48
C LEU A 123 -12.69 -20.99 18.60
N PRO A 124 -11.57 -20.29 18.29
CA PRO A 124 -10.64 -19.86 19.32
C PRO A 124 -11.31 -18.90 20.31
N ALA A 125 -10.81 -18.96 21.55
CA ALA A 125 -11.29 -18.12 22.65
C ALA A 125 -11.11 -16.61 22.37
N GLU A 126 -10.07 -16.26 21.61
CA GLU A 126 -9.81 -14.90 21.15
C GLU A 126 -10.04 -14.80 19.63
N ARG A 127 -10.89 -13.85 19.20
CA ARG A 127 -11.23 -13.61 17.79
C ARG A 127 -11.90 -12.26 17.57
N LEU A 128 -11.99 -11.84 16.32
CA LEU A 128 -12.88 -10.76 15.89
C LEU A 128 -14.17 -11.36 15.33
N HIS A 129 -15.32 -11.05 15.92
CA HIS A 129 -16.61 -11.63 15.54
C HIS A 129 -17.51 -10.55 14.95
N LEU A 130 -17.86 -10.69 13.66
CA LEU A 130 -18.76 -9.79 12.95
C LEU A 130 -20.11 -10.47 12.72
N ARG A 131 -21.20 -9.80 13.07
CA ARG A 131 -22.57 -10.22 12.74
C ARG A 131 -23.18 -9.21 11.78
N ILE A 132 -23.52 -9.65 10.58
CA ILE A 132 -24.10 -8.83 9.52
C ILE A 132 -25.60 -9.10 9.45
N SER A 133 -26.41 -8.09 9.75
CA SER A 133 -27.88 -8.11 9.60
C SER A 133 -28.35 -7.15 8.52
N ARG A 134 -29.53 -7.40 7.96
CA ARG A 134 -30.15 -6.47 7.00
C ARG A 134 -30.62 -5.21 7.74
N GLY A 135 -30.37 -4.05 7.15
CA GLY A 135 -30.86 -2.76 7.63
C GLY A 135 -32.27 -2.44 7.12
N GLU A 136 -32.73 -1.21 7.35
CA GLU A 136 -34.09 -0.77 6.98
C GLU A 136 -34.32 -0.67 5.46
N GLN A 137 -33.25 -0.41 4.70
CA GLN A 137 -33.27 -0.34 3.23
C GLN A 137 -32.69 -1.61 2.61
N GLU A 138 -33.03 -1.88 1.34
CA GLU A 138 -32.64 -3.11 0.63
C GLU A 138 -31.12 -3.35 0.59
N GLU A 139 -30.33 -2.28 0.44
CA GLU A 139 -28.86 -2.33 0.44
C GLU A 139 -28.23 -2.07 1.81
N ALA A 140 -29.00 -1.55 2.76
CA ALA A 140 -28.48 -1.21 4.08
C ALA A 140 -28.16 -2.46 4.89
N ARG A 141 -27.08 -2.44 5.66
CA ARG A 141 -26.66 -3.50 6.57
C ARG A 141 -26.31 -2.89 7.93
N GLU A 142 -26.55 -3.65 8.98
CA GLU A 142 -25.99 -3.37 10.30
C GLU A 142 -24.95 -4.45 10.60
N ILE A 143 -23.75 -4.03 10.99
CA ILE A 143 -22.64 -4.92 11.34
C ILE A 143 -22.31 -4.71 12.81
N ALA A 144 -22.61 -5.71 13.63
CA ALA A 144 -22.15 -5.75 15.01
C ALA A 144 -20.76 -6.40 15.06
N VAL A 145 -19.81 -5.72 15.67
CA VAL A 145 -18.41 -6.12 15.81
C VAL A 145 -18.14 -6.41 17.28
N GLU A 146 -17.74 -7.63 17.59
CA GLU A 146 -17.31 -8.04 18.93
C GLU A 146 -15.85 -8.45 18.87
N ALA A 147 -15.01 -7.73 19.61
CA ALA A 147 -13.59 -8.02 19.72
C ALA A 147 -13.32 -8.80 21.00
N ILE A 148 -13.06 -10.10 20.87
CA ILE A 148 -12.92 -11.02 21.99
C ILE A 148 -11.43 -11.29 22.23
N GLY A 149 -10.93 -10.90 23.39
CA GLY A 149 -9.51 -10.99 23.74
C GLY A 149 -8.75 -9.67 23.56
N GLU A 150 -7.63 -9.52 24.28
CA GLU A 150 -6.86 -8.27 24.32
C GLU A 150 -6.28 -7.93 22.93
N ARG A 151 -5.79 -8.95 22.22
CA ARG A 151 -5.27 -8.82 20.85
C ARG A 151 -6.33 -8.24 19.90
N TYR A 152 -7.56 -8.75 19.99
CA TYR A 152 -8.64 -8.36 19.10
C TYR A 152 -9.31 -7.06 19.51
N ALA A 153 -9.30 -6.71 20.81
CA ALA A 153 -9.72 -5.39 21.28
C ALA A 153 -8.82 -4.31 20.67
N ALA A 154 -7.50 -4.51 20.71
CA ALA A 154 -6.54 -3.61 20.08
C ALA A 154 -6.70 -3.55 18.55
N LEU A 155 -6.93 -4.69 17.89
CA LEU A 155 -7.21 -4.74 16.45
C LEU A 155 -8.49 -3.97 16.10
N GLY A 156 -9.57 -4.20 16.84
CA GLY A 156 -10.85 -3.51 16.68
C GLY A 156 -10.69 -2.00 16.84
N GLU A 157 -9.98 -1.54 17.86
CA GLU A 157 -9.72 -0.10 18.05
C GLU A 157 -8.90 0.52 16.91
N ARG A 158 -7.91 -0.20 16.36
CA ARG A 158 -7.17 0.27 15.17
C ARG A 158 -8.07 0.32 13.94
N TRP A 159 -8.89 -0.71 13.74
CA TRP A 159 -9.82 -0.79 12.62
C TRP A 159 -10.90 0.29 12.69
N MET A 160 -11.49 0.54 13.87
CA MET A 160 -12.47 1.62 14.01
C MET A 160 -11.84 2.99 13.77
N ARG A 161 -10.60 3.20 14.22
CA ARG A 161 -9.86 4.45 13.95
C ARG A 161 -9.59 4.67 12.46
N SER A 162 -9.18 3.63 11.72
CA SER A 162 -8.96 3.76 10.27
C SER A 162 -10.25 4.08 9.51
N LEU A 163 -11.39 3.55 9.97
CA LEU A 163 -12.71 3.86 9.39
C LEU A 163 -13.20 5.28 9.71
N GLN A 164 -12.86 5.80 10.89
CA GLN A 164 -13.18 7.18 11.29
C GLN A 164 -12.33 8.19 10.53
N ALA A 165 -11.04 7.90 10.29
CA ALA A 165 -10.18 8.68 9.42
C ALA A 165 -10.75 8.77 7.99
N ALA A 166 -11.11 7.63 7.39
CA ALA A 166 -11.69 7.57 6.05
C ALA A 166 -13.11 8.19 5.93
N SER A 167 -13.83 8.38 7.04
CA SER A 167 -15.16 9.01 7.07
C SER A 167 -15.09 10.53 7.29
N ALA A 168 -14.03 11.02 7.94
CA ALA A 168 -13.77 12.45 8.13
C ALA A 168 -13.40 13.17 6.81
N ASP A 169 -12.98 12.41 5.79
CA ASP A 169 -12.68 12.93 4.44
C ASP A 169 -13.92 13.37 3.64
N CYS A 170 -15.14 13.04 4.09
CA CYS A 170 -16.35 13.29 3.29
C CYS A 170 -17.30 14.37 3.82
N GLN A 171 -17.23 14.76 5.10
CA GLN A 171 -18.03 15.87 5.62
C GLN A 171 -17.29 16.65 6.71
N THR A 172 -17.10 17.94 6.44
CA THR A 172 -16.65 19.02 7.33
C THR A 172 -15.18 18.98 7.78
N GLY A 173 -14.43 19.97 7.30
CA GLY A 173 -13.13 20.31 7.85
C GLY A 173 -13.21 20.65 9.34
N GLN A 174 -12.05 20.45 9.99
CA GLN A 174 -11.70 20.74 11.40
C GLN A 174 -11.72 19.53 12.35
N GLY A 175 -10.69 18.69 12.21
CA GLY A 175 -10.08 17.87 13.26
C GLY A 175 -8.57 17.77 12.99
N ASN A 176 -7.74 18.08 13.98
CA ASN A 176 -6.28 18.25 13.84
C ASN A 176 -5.55 16.98 13.37
N GLY A 177 -5.11 17.00 12.11
CA GLY A 177 -4.07 16.18 11.51
C GLY A 177 -3.48 16.94 10.32
N LYS A 178 -3.16 18.23 10.52
CA LYS A 178 -2.60 19.06 9.46
C LYS A 178 -1.26 18.44 9.08
N ALA A 179 -1.06 18.15 7.79
CA ALA A 179 0.25 17.78 7.28
C ALA A 179 1.30 18.76 7.83
N PRO A 180 2.44 18.26 8.35
CA PRO A 180 3.45 19.09 8.95
C PRO A 180 3.84 20.23 8.01
N SER A 181 3.85 21.45 8.54
CA SER A 181 4.15 22.64 7.73
C SER A 181 5.59 22.61 7.25
N ARG A 182 6.54 22.15 8.07
CA ARG A 182 7.97 22.12 7.75
C ARG A 182 8.49 20.70 7.73
N ILE A 183 8.71 20.15 6.54
CA ILE A 183 9.13 18.76 6.37
C ILE A 183 10.55 18.65 5.82
N LEU A 184 11.30 17.72 6.40
CA LEU A 184 12.55 17.23 5.81
C LEU A 184 12.23 16.00 4.96
N ALA A 185 12.53 16.06 3.67
CA ALA A 185 12.44 14.93 2.77
C ALA A 185 13.84 14.41 2.41
N LEU A 186 14.02 13.08 2.37
CA LEU A 186 15.30 12.48 1.96
C LEU A 186 15.14 11.14 1.23
N ASP A 187 16.06 10.86 0.32
CA ASP A 187 16.19 9.56 -0.36
C ASP A 187 17.68 9.27 -0.67
N THR A 188 18.09 8.03 -0.43
CA THR A 188 19.41 7.50 -0.84
C THR A 188 19.29 6.15 -1.52
N SER A 189 18.13 5.82 -2.08
CA SER A 189 17.82 4.55 -2.72
C SER A 189 18.54 4.36 -4.06
N THR A 190 18.91 5.45 -4.75
CA THR A 190 19.63 5.43 -6.03
C THR A 190 21.11 5.78 -5.85
N ALA A 191 21.85 5.99 -6.94
CA ALA A 191 23.22 6.50 -6.88
C ALA A 191 23.33 7.96 -6.38
N LEU A 192 22.21 8.70 -6.40
CA LEU A 192 22.13 10.04 -5.85
C LEU A 192 21.61 10.03 -4.42
N LEU A 193 22.25 10.84 -3.59
CA LEU A 193 21.68 11.33 -2.35
C LEU A 193 20.85 12.56 -2.66
N SER A 194 19.58 12.56 -2.27
CA SER A 194 18.71 13.72 -2.39
C SER A 194 18.09 14.09 -1.04
N THR A 195 18.06 15.38 -0.75
CA THR A 195 17.42 15.93 0.46
C THR A 195 16.74 17.25 0.11
N ALA A 196 15.56 17.50 0.66
CA ALA A 196 14.81 18.73 0.46
C ALA A 196 14.11 19.17 1.76
N ILE A 197 13.91 20.49 1.92
CA ILE A 197 13.03 21.04 2.95
C ILE A 197 11.84 21.67 2.24
N LEU A 198 10.64 21.29 2.65
CA LEU A 198 9.42 21.95 2.19
C LEU A 198 8.78 22.70 3.36
N VAL A 199 8.29 23.91 3.08
CA VAL A 199 7.53 24.74 4.02
C VAL A 199 6.20 25.08 3.38
N ASP A 200 5.10 24.64 4.01
CA ASP A 200 3.73 24.81 3.54
C ASP A 200 3.53 24.35 2.08
N GLY A 201 4.23 23.28 1.67
CA GLY A 201 4.16 22.71 0.33
C GLY A 201 5.21 23.22 -0.66
N GLU A 202 5.91 24.30 -0.33
CA GLU A 202 6.91 24.91 -1.20
C GLU A 202 8.32 24.44 -0.85
N VAL A 203 9.11 24.09 -1.85
CA VAL A 203 10.52 23.71 -1.65
C VAL A 203 11.33 24.96 -1.32
N VAL A 204 11.88 25.03 -0.11
CA VAL A 204 12.70 26.18 0.35
C VAL A 204 14.20 25.91 0.25
N ALA A 205 14.61 24.64 0.25
CA ALA A 205 15.98 24.23 0.04
C ALA A 205 16.01 22.80 -0.53
N GLU A 206 16.94 22.54 -1.44
CA GLU A 206 17.14 21.21 -2.04
C GLU A 206 18.62 20.96 -2.30
N ARG A 207 19.04 19.70 -2.16
CA ARG A 207 20.40 19.27 -2.46
C ARG A 207 20.42 17.88 -3.10
N HIS A 208 21.28 17.74 -4.10
CA HIS A 208 21.61 16.47 -4.73
C HIS A 208 23.12 16.24 -4.69
N SER A 209 23.55 15.02 -4.35
CA SER A 209 24.96 14.64 -4.38
C SER A 209 25.15 13.25 -4.96
N ALA A 210 25.94 13.16 -6.04
CA ALA A 210 26.44 11.88 -6.54
C ALA A 210 27.43 11.33 -5.51
N ALA A 211 27.02 10.31 -4.78
CA ALA A 211 27.79 9.76 -3.66
C ALA A 211 27.98 8.26 -3.83
N GLU A 212 28.53 7.83 -4.98
CA GLU A 212 28.69 6.43 -5.39
C GLU A 212 29.29 5.49 -4.31
N ARG A 213 29.95 5.98 -3.25
CA ARG A 213 30.52 5.14 -2.17
C ARG A 213 30.47 5.67 -0.73
N ASN A 214 29.74 6.75 -0.41
CA ASN A 214 29.84 7.39 0.93
C ASN A 214 28.53 7.97 1.52
N HIS A 215 27.35 7.50 1.10
CA HIS A 215 26.07 8.05 1.59
C HIS A 215 25.97 8.10 3.13
N SER A 216 26.49 7.08 3.83
CA SER A 216 26.44 7.00 5.30
C SER A 216 27.25 8.09 6.01
N ILE A 217 28.27 8.64 5.37
CA ILE A 217 29.10 9.72 5.93
C ILE A 217 28.54 11.09 5.54
N ARG A 218 27.90 11.19 4.37
CA ARG A 218 27.50 12.48 3.78
C ARG A 218 26.07 12.91 4.09
N LEU A 219 25.16 11.99 4.43
CA LEU A 219 23.75 12.33 4.60
C LEU A 219 23.48 13.28 5.76
N VAL A 220 24.02 13.01 6.95
CA VAL A 220 23.81 13.89 8.10
C VAL A 220 24.42 15.29 7.87
N PRO A 221 25.68 15.43 7.40
CA PRO A 221 26.22 16.74 7.02
C PRO A 221 25.40 17.46 5.95
N ALA A 222 24.88 16.73 4.95
CA ALA A 222 24.03 17.33 3.92
C ALA A 222 22.72 17.89 4.50
N ILE A 223 22.12 17.20 5.49
CA ILE A 223 20.93 17.68 6.20
C ILE A 223 21.27 18.93 7.04
N GLU A 224 22.40 18.96 7.74
CA GLU A 224 22.84 20.13 8.50
C GLU A 224 23.07 21.35 7.60
N GLU A 225 23.74 21.17 6.46
CA GLU A 225 23.96 22.22 5.46
C GLU A 225 22.63 22.71 4.87
N LEU A 226 21.71 21.79 4.54
CA LEU A 226 20.38 22.11 4.00
C LEU A 226 19.54 22.93 4.98
N LEU A 227 19.53 22.54 6.27
CA LEU A 227 18.85 23.28 7.33
C LEU A 227 19.45 24.69 7.48
N ALA A 228 20.77 24.81 7.47
CA ALA A 228 21.45 26.10 7.55
C ALA A 228 21.10 27.02 6.37
N GLU A 229 21.01 26.48 5.15
CA GLU A 229 20.58 27.24 3.95
C GLU A 229 19.14 27.71 4.04
N ALA A 230 18.24 26.89 4.61
CA ALA A 230 16.86 27.28 4.87
C ALA A 230 16.73 28.25 6.07
N GLY A 231 17.83 28.59 6.76
CA GLY A 231 17.79 29.41 7.97
C GLY A 231 17.09 28.71 9.14
N MET A 232 17.10 27.38 9.14
CA MET A 232 16.41 26.51 10.09
C MET A 232 17.37 25.67 10.92
N THR A 233 16.86 25.13 12.01
CA THR A 233 17.49 24.09 12.82
C THR A 233 16.63 22.83 12.80
N ALA A 234 17.18 21.70 13.23
CA ALA A 234 16.43 20.45 13.31
C ALA A 234 15.18 20.55 14.22
N ALA A 235 15.18 21.46 15.20
CA ALA A 235 14.05 21.70 16.10
C ALA A 235 12.89 22.46 15.43
N ASP A 236 13.12 23.07 14.27
CA ASP A 236 12.08 23.78 13.50
C ASP A 236 11.29 22.84 12.59
N LEU A 237 11.71 21.58 12.44
CA LEU A 237 11.02 20.59 11.63
C LEU A 237 9.75 20.10 12.34
N ASP A 238 8.70 19.91 11.56
CA ASP A 238 7.40 19.37 12.01
C ASP A 238 7.24 17.89 11.61
N GLY A 239 8.04 17.38 10.65
CA GLY A 239 7.96 16.00 10.19
C GLY A 239 9.11 15.60 9.25
N ILE A 240 9.28 14.30 9.05
CA ILE A 240 10.25 13.72 8.12
C ILE A 240 9.55 12.81 7.10
N ALA A 241 9.83 12.99 5.81
CA ALA A 241 9.42 12.10 4.73
C ALA A 241 10.65 11.36 4.19
N VAL A 242 10.56 10.04 4.02
CA VAL A 242 11.72 9.23 3.58
C VAL A 242 11.39 8.33 2.41
N GLY A 243 12.25 8.33 1.41
CA GLY A 243 12.27 7.33 0.36
C GLY A 243 12.60 5.95 0.91
N SER A 244 11.60 5.06 0.91
CA SER A 244 11.71 3.72 1.48
C SER A 244 12.16 2.67 0.46
N GLY A 245 12.52 3.06 -0.76
CA GLY A 245 12.82 2.14 -1.86
C GLY A 245 11.59 1.84 -2.73
N PRO A 246 11.73 0.93 -3.71
CA PRO A 246 12.89 0.07 -3.98
C PRO A 246 14.14 0.80 -4.50
N GLY A 247 15.28 0.13 -4.43
CA GLY A 247 16.57 0.64 -4.91
C GLY A 247 17.77 -0.16 -4.39
N SER A 248 18.92 0.49 -4.28
CA SER A 248 20.13 -0.05 -3.67
C SER A 248 19.89 -0.43 -2.21
N TYR A 249 20.12 -1.71 -1.86
CA TYR A 249 19.93 -2.24 -0.50
C TYR A 249 20.64 -1.40 0.58
N THR A 250 21.89 -1.05 0.32
CA THR A 250 22.69 -0.20 1.22
C THR A 250 22.09 1.21 1.31
N GLY A 251 21.68 1.75 0.17
CA GLY A 251 21.12 3.08 0.03
C GLY A 251 19.81 3.25 0.80
N VAL A 252 18.82 2.39 0.54
CA VAL A 252 17.52 2.43 1.22
C VAL A 252 17.68 2.31 2.74
N ARG A 253 18.54 1.40 3.20
CA ARG A 253 18.78 1.22 4.64
C ARG A 253 19.37 2.47 5.29
N ILE A 254 20.27 3.19 4.61
CA ILE A 254 20.85 4.43 5.12
C ILE A 254 19.77 5.50 5.30
N ALA A 255 18.95 5.75 4.27
CA ALA A 255 17.85 6.72 4.32
C ALA A 255 16.88 6.43 5.47
N VAL A 256 16.33 5.22 5.51
CA VAL A 256 15.35 4.82 6.53
C VAL A 256 15.95 4.87 7.94
N THR A 257 17.20 4.43 8.12
CA THR A 257 17.84 4.46 9.44
C THR A 257 18.07 5.89 9.92
N VAL A 258 18.56 6.78 9.06
CA VAL A 258 18.78 8.19 9.42
C VAL A 258 17.45 8.89 9.70
N ALA A 259 16.44 8.70 8.84
CA ALA A 259 15.11 9.28 9.03
C ALA A 259 14.48 8.83 10.35
N LYS A 260 14.48 7.52 10.65
CA LYS A 260 13.98 6.98 11.92
C LYS A 260 14.73 7.54 13.13
N THR A 261 16.06 7.62 13.04
CA THR A 261 16.88 8.12 14.15
C THR A 261 16.57 9.59 14.44
N LEU A 262 16.44 10.41 13.40
CA LEU A 262 16.07 11.82 13.54
C LEU A 262 14.63 11.98 14.06
N ALA A 263 13.66 11.28 13.45
CA ALA A 263 12.26 11.31 13.87
C ALA A 263 12.11 10.92 15.34
N TRP A 264 12.75 9.82 15.75
CA TRP A 264 12.76 9.38 17.14
C TRP A 264 13.42 10.39 18.08
N SER A 265 14.60 10.91 17.72
CA SER A 265 15.35 11.82 18.60
C SER A 265 14.65 13.17 18.77
N LEU A 266 13.93 13.62 17.74
CA LEU A 266 13.22 14.89 17.71
C LEU A 266 11.73 14.76 18.07
N GLN A 267 11.24 13.53 18.29
CA GLN A 267 9.82 13.23 18.53
C GLN A 267 8.92 13.76 17.40
N LEU A 268 9.37 13.59 16.15
CA LEU A 268 8.66 14.00 14.95
C LEU A 268 7.96 12.80 14.29
N PRO A 269 6.79 13.01 13.67
CA PRO A 269 6.17 12.00 12.84
C PRO A 269 7.05 11.71 11.60
N LEU A 270 6.94 10.49 11.09
CA LEU A 270 7.72 9.98 9.97
C LEU A 270 6.78 9.30 8.98
N VAL A 271 6.90 9.65 7.71
CA VAL A 271 6.17 8.98 6.63
C VAL A 271 7.14 8.35 5.63
N SER A 272 6.92 7.08 5.32
CA SER A 272 7.62 6.41 4.22
C SER A 272 6.98 6.74 2.87
N VAL A 273 7.78 6.83 1.80
CA VAL A 273 7.31 7.06 0.44
C VAL A 273 8.07 6.16 -0.52
N SER A 274 7.36 5.53 -1.46
CA SER A 274 7.98 4.76 -2.53
C SER A 274 8.89 5.66 -3.38
N THR A 275 10.13 5.21 -3.58
CA THR A 275 11.08 5.85 -4.49
C THR A 275 10.51 5.90 -5.92
N LEU A 276 9.84 4.82 -6.35
CA LEU A 276 9.22 4.76 -7.67
C LEU A 276 8.08 5.77 -7.81
N ALA A 277 7.24 5.92 -6.78
CA ALA A 277 6.17 6.93 -6.80
C ALA A 277 6.73 8.36 -6.94
N ALA A 278 7.81 8.68 -6.23
CA ALA A 278 8.48 9.98 -6.35
C ALA A 278 9.11 10.20 -7.74
N LEU A 279 9.73 9.18 -8.32
CA LEU A 279 10.22 9.24 -9.71
C LEU A 279 9.07 9.45 -10.70
N ALA A 280 7.92 8.80 -10.47
CA ALA A 280 6.75 8.94 -11.31
C ALA A 280 6.18 10.37 -11.27
N LEU A 281 6.05 10.94 -10.07
CA LEU A 281 5.60 12.33 -9.89
C LEU A 281 6.54 13.33 -10.55
N GLY A 282 7.85 13.21 -10.31
CA GLY A 282 8.85 14.05 -10.97
C GLY A 282 8.85 13.88 -12.48
N GLY A 283 8.64 12.65 -12.97
CA GLY A 283 8.48 12.36 -14.38
C GLY A 283 7.31 13.10 -15.01
N LYS A 284 6.13 13.02 -14.39
CA LYS A 284 4.92 13.73 -14.83
C LYS A 284 5.16 15.23 -14.90
N GLN A 285 5.71 15.83 -13.85
CA GLN A 285 5.81 17.27 -13.72
C GLN A 285 6.83 17.89 -14.69
N ASN A 286 7.91 17.17 -14.98
CA ASN A 286 9.01 17.71 -15.79
C ASN A 286 8.91 17.36 -17.28
N TYR A 287 8.27 16.24 -17.64
CA TYR A 287 8.40 15.69 -18.99
C TYR A 287 7.09 15.34 -19.69
N ALA A 288 6.02 15.11 -18.94
CA ALA A 288 4.76 14.72 -19.56
C ALA A 288 4.11 15.86 -20.34
N ARG A 289 3.46 15.52 -21.44
CA ARG A 289 2.80 16.45 -22.36
C ARG A 289 1.30 16.21 -22.45
N GLY A 290 0.85 15.01 -22.07
CA GLY A 290 -0.56 14.64 -22.05
C GLY A 290 -1.41 15.52 -21.10
N GLN A 291 -2.61 15.90 -21.56
CA GLN A 291 -3.62 16.63 -20.80
C GLN A 291 -5.00 16.00 -21.01
N GLY A 292 -5.94 16.27 -20.09
CA GLY A 292 -7.35 15.85 -20.21
C GLY A 292 -7.66 14.39 -19.90
N ALA A 293 -6.63 13.57 -19.65
CA ALA A 293 -6.69 12.20 -19.18
C ALA A 293 -5.43 11.93 -18.34
N PRO A 294 -5.35 10.84 -17.55
CA PRO A 294 -4.17 10.57 -16.75
C PRO A 294 -2.95 10.33 -17.65
N VAL A 295 -1.77 10.70 -17.17
CA VAL A 295 -0.52 10.21 -17.73
C VAL A 295 -0.13 8.98 -16.94
N TRP A 296 0.12 7.89 -17.65
CA TRP A 296 0.64 6.67 -17.07
C TRP A 296 2.16 6.77 -17.01
N VAL A 297 2.70 6.84 -15.81
CA VAL A 297 4.15 6.93 -15.60
C VAL A 297 4.67 5.60 -15.06
N ALA A 298 5.64 5.03 -15.77
CA ALA A 298 6.32 3.80 -15.41
C ALA A 298 7.79 4.11 -15.06
N PRO A 299 8.10 4.39 -13.77
CA PRO A 299 9.48 4.58 -13.34
C PRO A 299 10.25 3.25 -13.44
N ILE A 300 11.52 3.31 -13.82
CA ILE A 300 12.42 2.17 -13.90
C ILE A 300 13.73 2.45 -13.18
N LEU A 301 14.17 1.49 -12.36
CA LEU A 301 15.50 1.43 -11.75
C LEU A 301 16.13 0.08 -12.11
N ASP A 302 17.41 0.05 -12.46
CA ASP A 302 18.09 -1.18 -12.90
C ASP A 302 18.20 -2.20 -11.75
N ALA A 303 17.43 -3.29 -11.85
CA ALA A 303 17.46 -4.42 -10.91
C ALA A 303 18.44 -5.53 -11.36
N ARG A 304 19.25 -5.26 -12.39
CA ARG A 304 20.20 -6.15 -13.07
C ARG A 304 19.52 -7.29 -13.82
N ARG A 305 20.30 -7.95 -14.69
CA ARG A 305 19.84 -9.11 -15.50
C ARG A 305 18.56 -8.82 -16.29
N GLU A 306 18.50 -7.65 -16.92
CA GLU A 306 17.36 -7.18 -17.73
C GLU A 306 16.05 -6.96 -16.95
N ASN A 307 16.11 -7.02 -15.62
CA ASN A 307 15.00 -6.65 -14.76
C ASN A 307 15.12 -5.21 -14.30
N VAL A 308 13.97 -4.63 -13.99
CA VAL A 308 13.85 -3.30 -13.40
C VAL A 308 12.96 -3.36 -12.16
N TYR A 309 13.25 -2.53 -11.17
CA TYR A 309 12.23 -2.12 -10.21
C TYR A 309 11.34 -1.10 -10.89
N THR A 310 10.04 -1.37 -10.92
CA THR A 310 9.07 -0.57 -11.64
C THR A 310 7.68 -0.70 -11.03
N GLY A 311 6.79 0.19 -11.43
CA GLY A 311 5.37 0.17 -11.13
C GLY A 311 4.65 0.99 -12.18
N LEU A 312 3.32 1.06 -12.09
CA LEU A 312 2.51 1.94 -12.92
C LEU A 312 1.77 2.93 -12.02
N TYR A 313 1.89 4.20 -12.35
CA TYR A 313 1.18 5.27 -11.66
C TYR A 313 0.36 6.07 -12.67
N ALA A 314 -0.93 6.26 -12.39
CA ALA A 314 -1.78 7.16 -13.16
C ALA A 314 -1.77 8.53 -12.46
N LEU A 315 -1.35 9.58 -13.18
CA LEU A 315 -1.26 10.94 -12.66
C LEU A 315 -2.10 11.91 -13.48
N TRP A 316 -3.06 12.57 -12.83
CA TRP A 316 -3.84 13.67 -13.42
C TRP A 316 -3.18 15.01 -13.14
N ASP A 317 -3.05 15.37 -11.86
CA ASP A 317 -2.49 16.66 -11.43
C ASP A 317 -1.89 16.60 -10.00
N GLY A 318 -0.57 16.79 -9.90
CA GLY A 318 0.14 16.79 -8.63
C GLY A 318 0.11 15.46 -7.86
N ALA A 319 0.59 15.49 -6.61
CA ALA A 319 0.71 14.31 -5.76
C ALA A 319 -0.65 13.78 -5.26
N ALA A 320 -1.62 14.68 -4.99
CA ALA A 320 -2.94 14.31 -4.48
C ALA A 320 -3.79 13.53 -5.51
N ASN A 321 -3.54 13.72 -6.81
CA ASN A 321 -4.23 13.02 -7.88
C ASN A 321 -3.28 12.03 -8.58
N MET A 322 -2.60 11.23 -7.77
CA MET A 322 -1.76 10.12 -8.21
C MET A 322 -2.34 8.81 -7.68
N GLN A 323 -2.56 7.85 -8.56
CA GLN A 323 -3.01 6.50 -8.21
C GLN A 323 -1.91 5.48 -8.53
N ASN A 324 -1.59 4.61 -7.56
CA ASN A 324 -0.73 3.46 -7.80
C ASN A 324 -1.58 2.33 -8.42
N MET A 325 -1.29 1.99 -9.67
CA MET A 325 -2.06 1.02 -10.47
C MET A 325 -1.58 -0.42 -10.32
N SER A 326 -0.29 -0.64 -10.01
CA SER A 326 0.29 -1.99 -10.02
C SER A 326 1.12 -2.37 -8.79
N GLY A 327 1.39 -1.41 -7.90
CA GLY A 327 2.39 -1.53 -6.85
C GLY A 327 3.83 -1.51 -7.38
N ASP A 328 4.77 -1.39 -6.45
CA ASP A 328 6.21 -1.50 -6.71
C ASP A 328 6.58 -2.97 -6.90
N ARG A 329 7.18 -3.32 -8.04
CA ARG A 329 7.52 -4.69 -8.41
C ARG A 329 8.86 -4.79 -9.09
N ASN A 330 9.44 -5.99 -9.07
CA ASN A 330 10.54 -6.36 -9.95
C ASN A 330 9.95 -7.03 -11.21
N ARG A 331 10.23 -6.48 -12.39
CA ARG A 331 9.72 -7.00 -13.67
C ARG A 331 10.81 -7.06 -14.72
N GLN A 332 10.66 -7.99 -15.66
CA GLN A 332 11.44 -8.00 -16.89
C GLN A 332 10.92 -6.87 -17.79
N LEU A 333 11.82 -5.97 -18.21
CA LEU A 333 11.40 -4.69 -18.81
C LEU A 333 10.63 -4.88 -20.12
N GLN A 334 11.06 -5.80 -20.98
CA GLN A 334 10.44 -5.99 -22.29
C GLN A 334 8.99 -6.45 -22.15
N GLN A 335 8.74 -7.46 -21.30
CA GLN A 335 7.40 -7.94 -20.99
C GLN A 335 6.55 -6.82 -20.39
N TRP A 336 7.12 -6.03 -19.47
CA TRP A 336 6.39 -4.95 -18.84
C TRP A 336 5.95 -3.86 -19.83
N LEU A 337 6.83 -3.45 -20.74
CA LEU A 337 6.48 -2.48 -21.77
C LEU A 337 5.35 -2.98 -22.68
N ASP A 338 5.33 -4.29 -22.98
CA ASP A 338 4.31 -4.92 -23.80
C ASP A 338 2.95 -4.91 -23.09
N GLU A 339 2.94 -5.25 -21.80
CA GLU A 339 1.76 -5.21 -20.94
C GLU A 339 1.20 -3.78 -20.83
N LEU A 340 2.05 -2.78 -20.60
CA LEU A 340 1.63 -1.37 -20.50
C LEU A 340 0.98 -0.85 -21.79
N ILE A 341 1.62 -1.12 -22.93
CA ILE A 341 1.10 -0.69 -24.23
C ILE A 341 -0.20 -1.43 -24.54
N GLY A 342 -0.26 -2.74 -24.29
CA GLY A 342 -1.46 -3.55 -24.46
C GLY A 342 -2.61 -3.03 -23.60
N ALA A 343 -2.34 -2.72 -22.33
CA ALA A 343 -3.34 -2.21 -21.40
C ALA A 343 -3.88 -0.84 -21.82
N ALA A 344 -3.03 0.07 -22.30
CA ALA A 344 -3.46 1.36 -22.80
C ALA A 344 -4.31 1.26 -24.08
N ILE A 345 -3.99 0.32 -24.97
CA ILE A 345 -4.76 0.05 -26.19
C ILE A 345 -6.11 -0.58 -25.86
N ALA A 346 -6.14 -1.53 -24.92
CA ALA A 346 -7.36 -2.22 -24.50
C ALA A 346 -8.27 -1.28 -23.67
N GLY A 347 -7.69 -0.44 -22.82
CA GLY A 347 -8.40 0.23 -21.71
C GLY A 347 -8.67 -0.72 -20.56
N GLU A 348 -7.78 -1.70 -20.35
CA GLU A 348 -7.92 -2.74 -19.34
C GLU A 348 -6.54 -3.13 -18.81
N LEU A 349 -6.37 -3.20 -17.49
CA LEU A 349 -5.15 -3.67 -16.82
C LEU A 349 -5.54 -4.76 -15.83
N ASP A 350 -4.91 -5.94 -15.94
CA ASP A 350 -5.16 -7.09 -15.06
C ASP A 350 -6.66 -7.43 -14.89
N GLY A 351 -7.44 -7.44 -15.98
CA GLY A 351 -8.88 -7.76 -15.94
C GLY A 351 -9.79 -6.60 -15.53
N THR A 352 -9.21 -5.44 -15.18
CA THR A 352 -9.95 -4.28 -14.68
C THR A 352 -9.99 -3.18 -15.73
N VAL A 353 -11.18 -2.66 -16.04
CA VAL A 353 -11.33 -1.52 -16.94
C VAL A 353 -10.66 -0.29 -16.32
N VAL A 354 -9.75 0.33 -17.06
CA VAL A 354 -8.98 1.50 -16.62
C VAL A 354 -9.16 2.66 -17.60
N GLU A 355 -9.09 3.88 -17.07
CA GLU A 355 -9.07 5.07 -17.91
C GLU A 355 -7.82 5.05 -18.80
N ARG A 356 -8.01 5.27 -20.11
CA ARG A 356 -6.89 5.27 -21.05
C ARG A 356 -6.00 6.49 -20.83
N PRO A 357 -4.68 6.33 -20.90
CA PRO A 357 -3.78 7.44 -20.68
C PRO A 357 -3.77 8.42 -21.84
N ALA A 358 -3.53 9.70 -21.53
CA ALA A 358 -3.12 10.68 -22.53
C ALA A 358 -1.73 10.36 -23.10
N GLU A 359 -0.87 9.76 -22.29
CA GLU A 359 0.52 9.42 -22.60
C GLU A 359 1.03 8.34 -21.64
N ILE A 360 1.85 7.41 -22.15
CA ILE A 360 2.71 6.56 -21.33
C ILE A 360 4.09 7.21 -21.27
N LEU A 361 4.64 7.42 -20.09
CA LEU A 361 5.95 7.99 -19.87
C LEU A 361 6.81 7.04 -19.04
N VAL A 362 7.95 6.60 -19.58
CA VAL A 362 8.95 5.83 -18.83
C VAL A 362 10.05 6.74 -18.29
N VAL A 363 10.34 6.69 -17.00
CA VAL A 363 11.32 7.59 -16.35
C VAL A 363 12.30 6.83 -15.46
N GLY A 364 13.39 7.47 -15.04
CA GLY A 364 14.42 6.88 -14.19
C GLY A 364 15.67 6.48 -14.96
N GLU A 365 16.21 5.29 -14.69
CA GLU A 365 17.45 4.77 -15.27
C GLU A 365 17.22 4.14 -16.66
N THR A 366 17.01 4.99 -17.67
CA THR A 366 16.66 4.56 -19.05
C THR A 366 17.88 4.21 -19.91
N GLY A 367 19.07 4.71 -19.58
CA GLY A 367 20.24 4.66 -20.44
C GLY A 367 20.67 3.26 -20.89
N ARG A 368 20.51 2.23 -20.04
CA ARG A 368 20.83 0.83 -20.38
C ARG A 368 19.77 0.16 -21.26
N PHE A 369 18.57 0.71 -21.32
CA PHE A 369 17.40 0.09 -21.93
C PHE A 369 16.91 0.81 -23.19
N THR A 370 17.72 1.72 -23.74
CA THR A 370 17.36 2.56 -24.90
C THR A 370 16.84 1.76 -26.09
N ALA A 371 17.43 0.62 -26.42
CA ALA A 371 16.97 -0.23 -27.52
C ALA A 371 15.55 -0.80 -27.29
N GLN A 372 15.25 -1.25 -26.07
CA GLN A 372 13.92 -1.77 -25.70
C GLN A 372 12.89 -0.65 -25.67
N LEU A 373 13.26 0.53 -25.16
CA LEU A 373 12.40 1.71 -25.11
C LEU A 373 12.07 2.24 -26.51
N GLN A 374 13.04 2.30 -27.42
CA GLN A 374 12.79 2.66 -28.83
C GLN A 374 11.85 1.67 -29.52
N ALA A 375 12.01 0.37 -29.27
CA ALA A 375 11.10 -0.65 -29.81
C ALA A 375 9.69 -0.55 -29.21
N ALA A 376 9.56 -0.18 -27.93
CA ALA A 376 8.29 0.07 -27.29
C ALA A 376 7.59 1.33 -27.82
N GLU A 377 8.32 2.43 -28.00
CA GLU A 377 7.82 3.67 -28.58
C GLU A 377 7.23 3.44 -29.97
N GLU A 378 7.93 2.68 -30.83
CA GLU A 378 7.43 2.34 -32.16
C GLU A 378 6.14 1.50 -32.13
N ARG A 379 6.03 0.54 -31.19
CA ARG A 379 4.82 -0.27 -31.02
C ARG A 379 3.65 0.51 -30.44
N ALA A 380 3.91 1.38 -29.46
CA ALA A 380 2.91 2.28 -28.91
C ALA A 380 2.34 3.20 -30.00
N ARG A 381 3.22 3.74 -30.85
CA ARG A 381 2.85 4.55 -32.01
C ARG A 381 1.95 3.80 -32.99
N GLN A 382 2.22 2.52 -33.25
CA GLN A 382 1.36 1.66 -34.09
C GLN A 382 -0.01 1.40 -33.45
N GLY A 383 -0.07 1.33 -32.11
CA GLY A 383 -1.29 1.21 -31.31
C GLY A 383 -2.05 2.52 -31.08
N GLY A 384 -1.55 3.66 -31.61
CA GLY A 384 -2.17 4.97 -31.41
C GLY A 384 -1.98 5.55 -30.00
N ILE A 385 -0.99 5.06 -29.25
CA ILE A 385 -0.67 5.52 -27.89
C ILE A 385 0.52 6.47 -27.94
N SER A 386 0.39 7.64 -27.32
CA SER A 386 1.52 8.55 -27.09
C SER A 386 2.47 7.92 -26.08
N PHE A 387 3.74 7.76 -26.43
CA PHE A 387 4.76 7.12 -25.59
C PHE A 387 6.02 7.98 -25.57
N GLY A 388 6.54 8.23 -24.38
CA GLY A 388 7.79 8.94 -24.17
C GLY A 388 8.66 8.23 -23.15
N TRP A 389 9.95 8.53 -23.16
CA TRP A 389 10.86 8.07 -22.13
C TRP A 389 11.94 9.11 -21.88
N GLN A 390 12.37 9.23 -20.62
CA GLN A 390 13.34 10.24 -20.21
C GLN A 390 14.20 9.74 -19.07
N GLU A 391 15.53 9.88 -19.21
CA GLU A 391 16.44 9.69 -18.09
C GLU A 391 16.10 10.73 -17.02
N SER A 392 15.79 10.26 -15.81
CA SER A 392 15.49 11.11 -14.67
C SER A 392 16.14 10.55 -13.41
N GLN A 393 16.28 11.42 -12.42
CA GLN A 393 16.93 11.10 -11.16
C GLN A 393 15.95 11.30 -10.02
N ILE A 394 16.21 10.64 -8.88
CA ILE A 394 15.39 10.85 -7.69
C ILE A 394 15.57 12.27 -7.15
N ASP A 395 14.45 12.87 -6.76
CA ASP A 395 14.42 14.17 -6.12
C ASP A 395 13.51 14.10 -4.89
N ALA A 396 14.10 14.40 -3.73
CA ALA A 396 13.44 14.38 -2.45
C ALA A 396 12.33 15.42 -2.34
N ALA A 397 12.30 16.46 -3.18
CA ALA A 397 11.16 17.35 -3.27
C ALA A 397 9.85 16.59 -3.54
N TYR A 398 9.88 15.59 -4.44
CA TYR A 398 8.70 14.77 -4.75
C TYR A 398 8.36 13.76 -3.65
N ILE A 399 9.36 13.29 -2.90
CA ILE A 399 9.13 12.52 -1.66
C ILE A 399 8.35 13.37 -0.67
N GLY A 400 8.77 14.62 -0.46
CA GLY A 400 8.09 15.57 0.43
C GLY A 400 6.67 15.89 -0.06
N ALA A 401 6.49 16.16 -1.36
CA ALA A 401 5.18 16.45 -1.93
C ALA A 401 4.18 15.29 -1.79
N ILE A 402 4.64 14.05 -1.98
CA ILE A 402 3.81 12.85 -1.70
C ILE A 402 3.56 12.70 -0.20
N GLY A 403 4.57 12.96 0.63
CA GLY A 403 4.44 12.94 2.08
C GLY A 403 3.35 13.89 2.59
N LEU A 404 3.24 15.10 2.04
CA LEU A 404 2.24 16.10 2.47
C LEU A 404 0.79 15.69 2.21
N VAL A 405 0.55 14.77 1.27
CA VAL A 405 -0.80 14.27 0.94
C VAL A 405 -1.07 12.89 1.55
N ARG A 406 -0.15 12.37 2.37
CA ARG A 406 -0.32 11.16 3.16
C ARG A 406 -0.79 11.47 4.57
N GLU A 407 -1.35 10.46 5.22
CA GLU A 407 -1.63 10.51 6.66
C GLU A 407 -0.34 10.31 7.46
N TRP A 408 0.01 11.30 8.30
CA TRP A 408 1.25 11.28 9.09
C TRP A 408 1.14 10.53 10.42
N ASP A 409 -0.09 10.23 10.86
CA ASP A 409 -0.36 9.46 12.08
C ASP A 409 -0.54 7.95 11.82
N ALA A 410 -0.39 7.52 10.56
CA ALA A 410 -0.64 6.14 10.14
C ALA A 410 0.54 5.19 10.39
N GLU A 411 1.76 5.72 10.56
CA GLU A 411 2.99 4.94 10.72
C GLU A 411 3.67 5.25 12.07
N GLU A 412 3.80 4.25 12.95
CA GLU A 412 4.70 4.34 14.09
C GLU A 412 6.15 4.36 13.56
N VAL A 413 6.99 5.26 14.09
CA VAL A 413 8.39 5.43 13.63
C VAL A 413 9.15 4.10 13.62
N HIS A 414 8.85 3.21 14.58
CA HIS A 414 9.47 1.89 14.66
C HIS A 414 9.06 0.91 13.56
N ASP A 415 7.85 1.05 13.02
CA ASP A 415 7.29 0.14 12.01
C ASP A 415 7.73 0.50 10.59
N VAL A 416 8.28 1.69 10.38
CA VAL A 416 8.88 2.09 9.11
C VAL A 416 10.06 1.17 8.78
N VAL A 417 9.93 0.37 7.72
CA VAL A 417 10.96 -0.56 7.26
C VAL A 417 11.33 -0.30 5.79
N PRO A 418 12.58 -0.57 5.39
CA PRO A 418 12.97 -0.57 3.98
C PRO A 418 12.08 -1.45 3.10
N ASN A 419 11.58 -0.91 1.99
CA ASN A 419 10.99 -1.68 0.90
C ASN A 419 12.11 -2.19 -0.01
N TYR A 420 12.50 -3.45 0.16
CA TYR A 420 13.51 -4.05 -0.69
C TYR A 420 12.97 -4.59 -2.01
N THR A 421 11.65 -4.84 -2.13
CA THR A 421 10.94 -5.46 -3.28
C THR A 421 11.52 -6.82 -3.76
N GLN A 422 12.73 -7.18 -3.35
CA GLN A 422 13.43 -8.45 -3.52
C GLN A 422 14.31 -8.68 -2.28
N LEU A 423 14.33 -9.90 -1.77
CA LEU A 423 15.26 -10.31 -0.71
C LEU A 423 16.70 -10.24 -1.21
N ALA A 424 17.64 -9.92 -0.33
CA ALA A 424 19.06 -9.90 -0.71
C ALA A 424 19.48 -11.28 -1.29
N GLU A 425 20.39 -11.32 -2.26
CA GLU A 425 20.80 -12.57 -2.92
C GLU A 425 21.27 -13.65 -1.92
N ALA A 426 21.84 -13.23 -0.79
CA ALA A 426 22.22 -14.10 0.31
C ALA A 426 21.00 -14.71 1.03
N GLU A 427 19.94 -13.93 1.25
CA GLU A 427 18.70 -14.35 1.91
C GLU A 427 17.85 -15.22 0.98
N ALA A 428 17.74 -14.86 -0.30
CA ALA A 428 17.08 -15.68 -1.32
C ALA A 428 17.74 -17.06 -1.45
N LYS A 429 19.08 -17.14 -1.41
CA LYS A 429 19.83 -18.41 -1.39
C LYS A 429 19.67 -19.20 -0.09
N LEU A 430 19.38 -18.54 1.02
CA LEU A 430 19.16 -19.17 2.33
C LEU A 430 17.76 -19.78 2.41
N LEU A 431 16.76 -19.10 1.85
CA LEU A 431 15.40 -19.61 1.67
C LEU A 431 15.36 -20.79 0.70
N ALA A 432 16.05 -20.70 -0.44
CA ALA A 432 16.14 -21.80 -1.42
C ALA A 432 16.94 -23.02 -0.93
N LYS A 433 17.57 -22.96 0.26
CA LYS A 433 18.20 -24.10 0.93
C LYS A 433 17.30 -24.72 2.01
N ARG A 434 16.17 -24.08 2.31
CA ARG A 434 15.18 -24.52 3.31
C ARG A 434 13.95 -25.16 2.65
N THR A 435 13.70 -24.89 1.38
CA THR A 435 12.92 -25.71 0.44
C THR A 435 13.78 -26.81 -0.16
#